data_AF-A0A0A7LSW1-F1
#
_entry.id   AF-A0A0A7LSW1-F1
#
_cell.length_a   1.000
_cell.length_b   1.000
_cell.length_c   1.000
_cell.angle_alpha   90.00
_cell.angle_beta   90.00
_cell.angle_gamma   90.00
#
_symmetry.space_group_name_H-M   'P 1'
#
loop_
_entity.id
_entity.type
_entity.pdbx_description
1 polymer ?
#
loop_
_entity_poly.entity_id
_entity_poly.type
_entity_poly.pdbx_seq_one_letter_code
_entity_poly.pdbx_strand_id
1 'polypeptide(L)'
;MNPNGSFLHIDNFSDLGKVYVHDHNPEVKRTIIRPVFKVEKTENQAYYFAPGFIDTDNIFFSCPLAISYVQVNSAKQILPQHGHSSIIELNIKAFNKTLSSYVNAKIEIKRWNIDFKIIGKVINFINQYINSERDIKLIDFNCFSKIDLDLKDKSIIISAIDSLEFVFFDNSINRVGKDNFFWIEAEIRNMPEDRYLRKLIISNLANQCTRVETKEYGALIVFDIESAYTASYIRRMIEESTALEKKAKDLLKLDMAIEYNPVEQSIEQLAIK
;
A
#
# COMPACT_ATOMS: atom_id res chain seq x y z
N MET A 1 -22.26 5.14 9.21
CA MET A 1 -22.68 5.38 10.62
C MET A 1 -22.95 6.87 10.79
N ASN A 2 -24.03 7.28 11.46
CA ASN A 2 -24.30 8.70 11.74
C ASN A 2 -23.48 9.14 12.96
N PRO A 3 -22.81 10.29 12.94
CA PRO A 3 -22.22 10.85 14.15
C PRO A 3 -23.34 11.20 15.14
N ASN A 4 -23.35 10.53 16.30
CA ASN A 4 -24.37 10.72 17.35
C ASN A 4 -24.05 11.90 18.29
N GLY A 5 -22.87 12.52 18.17
CA GLY A 5 -22.42 13.64 19.00
C GLY A 5 -22.16 14.93 18.20
N SER A 6 -22.01 16.04 18.92
CA SER A 6 -21.63 17.35 18.35
C SER A 6 -20.18 17.40 17.87
N PHE A 7 -19.35 16.44 18.29
CA PHE A 7 -17.93 16.38 17.98
C PHE A 7 -17.50 14.95 17.63
N LEU A 8 -16.51 14.85 16.74
CA LEU A 8 -15.69 13.67 16.54
C LEU A 8 -14.34 13.91 17.22
N HIS A 9 -13.96 13.01 18.10
CA HIS A 9 -12.69 13.07 18.82
C HIS A 9 -11.56 12.49 17.98
N ILE A 10 -10.37 13.08 18.15
CA ILE A 10 -9.14 12.62 17.49
C ILE A 10 -8.15 12.18 18.56
N ASP A 11 -7.92 10.88 18.64
CA ASP A 11 -6.93 10.28 19.52
C ASP A 11 -5.57 10.17 18.81
N ASN A 12 -4.51 10.07 19.62
CA ASN A 12 -3.13 9.91 19.16
C ASN A 12 -2.69 11.01 18.16
N PHE A 13 -3.21 12.23 18.36
CA PHE A 13 -2.95 13.38 17.49
C PHE A 13 -1.45 13.71 17.32
N SER A 14 -0.65 13.42 18.35
CA SER A 14 0.81 13.57 18.36
C SER A 14 1.57 12.39 17.76
N ASP A 15 0.93 11.24 17.58
CA ASP A 15 1.62 9.99 17.27
C ASP A 15 1.56 9.71 15.77
N LEU A 16 2.73 9.73 15.15
CA LEU A 16 2.86 9.49 13.71
C LEU A 16 2.26 8.14 13.31
N GLY A 17 1.29 8.18 12.40
CA GLY A 17 0.70 6.97 11.81
C GLY A 17 -0.28 6.22 12.71
N LYS A 18 -0.69 6.80 13.86
CA LYS A 18 -1.60 6.15 14.82
C LYS A 18 -2.87 6.95 15.11
N VAL A 19 -3.17 7.95 14.28
CA VAL A 19 -4.29 8.86 14.44
C VAL A 19 -5.61 8.10 14.29
N TYR A 20 -6.52 8.31 15.23
CA TYR A 20 -7.82 7.65 15.22
C TYR A 20 -8.94 8.66 15.41
N VAL A 21 -10.01 8.54 14.62
CA VAL A 21 -11.18 9.44 14.69
C VAL A 21 -12.39 8.63 15.14
N HIS A 22 -13.13 9.11 16.13
CA HIS A 22 -14.29 8.42 16.69
C HIS A 22 -15.34 9.38 17.25
N ASP A 23 -16.55 8.89 17.47
CA ASP A 23 -17.71 9.64 17.98
C ASP A 23 -17.95 9.45 19.49
N HIS A 24 -17.17 8.62 20.15
CA HIS A 24 -17.27 8.38 21.59
C HIS A 24 -16.38 9.38 22.33
N ASN A 25 -16.88 10.00 23.41
CA ASN A 25 -16.04 10.81 24.28
C ASN A 25 -15.21 9.87 25.15
N PRO A 26 -13.88 9.78 24.95
CA PRO A 26 -13.07 8.86 25.72
C PRO A 26 -13.06 9.34 27.17
N GLU A 27 -13.48 8.48 28.10
CA GLU A 27 -13.19 8.69 29.50
C GLU A 27 -11.64 8.70 29.65
N VAL A 28 -11.08 9.86 30.03
CA VAL A 28 -9.69 10.10 30.49
C VAL A 28 -8.65 10.66 29.48
N LYS A 29 -8.39 11.97 29.57
CA LYS A 29 -7.16 12.63 30.11
C LYS A 29 -7.44 14.15 30.08
N ARG A 30 -7.23 14.88 31.18
CA ARG A 30 -7.42 16.34 31.25
C ARG A 30 -6.30 17.05 30.49
N THR A 31 -6.33 17.02 29.15
CA THR A 31 -5.59 17.99 28.34
C THR A 31 -6.37 19.30 28.32
N ILE A 32 -5.65 20.43 28.35
CA ILE A 32 -6.25 21.77 28.36
C ILE A 32 -7.03 22.02 27.07
N ILE A 33 -6.54 21.47 25.95
CA ILE A 33 -7.19 21.49 24.64
C ILE A 33 -7.18 20.09 24.02
N ARG A 34 -8.22 19.75 23.26
CA ARG A 34 -8.36 18.46 22.57
C ARG A 34 -8.71 18.67 21.10
N PRO A 35 -8.00 18.01 20.17
CA PRO A 35 -8.30 18.10 18.75
C PRO A 35 -9.60 17.35 18.44
N VAL A 36 -10.49 17.98 17.70
CA VAL A 36 -11.79 17.42 17.31
C VAL A 36 -12.19 17.88 15.91
N PHE A 37 -13.15 17.17 15.32
CA PHE A 37 -14.00 17.74 14.28
C PHE A 37 -15.36 18.09 14.86
N LYS A 38 -15.76 19.35 14.81
CA LYS A 38 -17.14 19.74 15.11
C LYS A 38 -18.06 19.28 13.98
N VAL A 39 -19.13 18.60 14.33
CA VAL A 39 -20.12 18.07 13.39
C VAL A 39 -21.19 19.12 13.13
N GLU A 40 -21.23 19.62 11.90
CA GLU A 40 -22.22 20.57 11.41
C GLU A 40 -23.13 19.85 10.42
N LYS A 41 -24.38 19.58 10.83
CA LYS A 41 -25.37 18.94 9.97
C LYS A 41 -25.88 19.94 8.95
N THR A 42 -26.01 19.50 7.70
CA THR A 42 -26.73 20.25 6.67
C THR A 42 -27.96 19.51 6.21
N GLU A 43 -28.95 20.25 5.70
CA GLU A 43 -30.28 19.76 5.32
C GLU A 43 -30.25 18.63 4.26
N ASN A 44 -29.11 18.45 3.55
CA ASN A 44 -28.97 17.54 2.41
C ASN A 44 -28.26 16.22 2.72
N GLN A 45 -28.45 15.65 3.92
CA GLN A 45 -27.76 14.40 4.33
C GLN A 45 -26.23 14.47 4.24
N ALA A 46 -25.67 15.67 4.36
CA ALA A 46 -24.24 15.90 4.40
C ALA A 46 -23.82 16.40 5.78
N TYR A 47 -22.72 15.85 6.28
CA TYR A 47 -22.05 16.27 7.49
C TYR A 47 -20.80 17.05 7.11
N TYR A 48 -20.68 18.27 7.63
CA TYR A 48 -19.44 19.02 7.58
C TYR A 48 -18.71 18.83 8.90
N PHE A 49 -17.41 18.61 8.80
CA PHE A 49 -16.52 18.33 9.92
C PHE A 49 -15.53 19.49 9.99
N ALA A 50 -15.88 20.50 10.80
CA ALA A 50 -15.02 21.66 11.01
C ALA A 50 -13.86 21.27 11.93
N PRO A 51 -12.59 21.32 11.47
CA PRO A 51 -11.44 21.02 12.30
C PRO A 51 -11.25 22.09 13.39
N GLY A 52 -10.77 21.68 14.56
CA GLY A 52 -10.44 22.62 15.62
C GLY A 52 -10.13 21.94 16.94
N PHE A 53 -10.10 22.73 18.01
CA PHE A 53 -9.88 22.24 19.37
C PHE A 53 -11.09 22.54 20.25
N ILE A 54 -11.31 21.70 21.26
CA ILE A 54 -12.19 22.01 22.39
C ILE A 54 -11.36 22.17 23.66
N ASP A 55 -11.72 23.11 24.52
CA ASP A 55 -11.12 23.24 25.85
C ASP A 55 -11.83 22.38 26.91
N THR A 56 -11.46 22.58 28.18
CA THR A 56 -12.07 21.89 29.32
C THR A 56 -13.53 22.25 29.57
N ASP A 57 -13.97 23.41 29.08
CA ASP A 57 -15.34 23.92 29.19
C ASP A 57 -16.19 23.55 27.95
N ASN A 58 -15.63 22.75 27.03
CA ASN A 58 -16.21 22.36 25.74
C ASN A 58 -16.45 23.54 24.79
N ILE A 59 -15.71 24.64 24.94
CA ILE A 59 -15.71 25.75 23.99
C ILE A 59 -14.89 25.34 22.77
N PHE A 60 -15.48 25.44 21.58
CA PHE A 60 -14.85 25.07 20.32
C PHE A 60 -14.12 26.25 19.67
N PHE A 61 -12.86 26.01 19.32
CA PHE A 61 -11.99 26.92 18.60
C PHE A 61 -11.72 26.37 17.20
N SER A 62 -12.35 26.97 16.19
CA SER A 62 -12.19 26.56 14.80
C SER A 62 -10.81 26.93 14.27
N CYS A 63 -10.07 25.93 13.80
CA CYS A 63 -8.78 26.13 13.13
C CYS A 63 -8.37 24.88 12.35
N PRO A 64 -7.54 25.00 11.31
CA PRO A 64 -6.95 23.83 10.66
C PRO A 64 -6.20 22.96 11.67
N LEU A 65 -6.31 21.64 11.51
CA LEU A 65 -5.66 20.67 12.39
C LEU A 65 -4.38 20.14 11.73
N ALA A 66 -3.22 20.51 12.26
CA ALA A 66 -1.92 20.00 11.83
C ALA A 66 -1.58 18.70 12.58
N ILE A 67 -1.70 17.57 11.87
CA ILE A 67 -1.46 16.22 12.38
C ILE A 67 -0.17 15.70 11.75
N SER A 68 0.95 15.85 12.48
CA SER A 68 2.30 15.60 11.98
C SER A 68 2.58 16.39 10.69
N TYR A 69 2.70 15.73 9.53
CA TYR A 69 3.01 16.37 8.25
C TYR A 69 1.77 16.75 7.43
N VAL A 70 0.56 16.53 7.97
CA VAL A 70 -0.71 16.78 7.26
C VAL A 70 -1.54 17.80 8.02
N GLN A 71 -1.88 18.91 7.38
CA GLN A 71 -2.87 19.86 7.87
C GLN A 71 -4.23 19.61 7.23
N VAL A 72 -5.24 19.33 8.03
CA VAL A 72 -6.63 19.19 7.60
C VAL A 72 -7.33 20.54 7.69
N ASN A 73 -7.78 21.07 6.55
CA ASN A 73 -8.49 22.35 6.49
C ASN A 73 -9.99 22.19 6.59
N SER A 74 -10.53 21.11 6.02
CA SER A 74 -11.95 20.79 6.11
C SER A 74 -12.18 19.33 5.75
N ALA A 75 -13.20 18.73 6.35
CA ALA A 75 -13.69 17.42 5.96
C ALA A 75 -15.21 17.45 5.78
N LYS A 76 -15.73 16.61 4.88
CA LYS A 76 -17.17 16.48 4.62
C LYS A 76 -17.49 15.03 4.33
N GLN A 77 -18.62 14.54 4.84
CA GLN A 77 -19.21 13.27 4.48
C GLN A 77 -20.58 13.49 3.85
N ILE A 78 -20.79 12.94 2.66
CA ILE A 78 -22.08 12.90 1.97
C ILE A 78 -22.61 11.49 2.12
N LEU A 79 -23.75 11.36 2.80
CA LEU A 79 -24.43 10.07 2.95
C LEU A 79 -25.04 9.61 1.62
N PRO A 80 -25.23 8.30 1.46
CA PRO A 80 -25.79 7.76 0.24
C PRO A 80 -27.29 8.08 0.16
N GLN A 81 -27.72 8.62 -0.98
CA GLN A 81 -29.14 8.65 -1.34
C GLN A 81 -29.47 7.37 -2.14
N HIS A 82 -30.59 6.72 -1.85
CA HIS A 82 -31.17 5.64 -2.67
C HIS A 82 -30.20 4.56 -3.20
N GLY A 83 -29.40 3.95 -2.32
CA GLY A 83 -28.52 2.82 -2.71
C GLY A 83 -27.22 3.22 -3.40
N HIS A 84 -26.82 4.49 -3.33
CA HIS A 84 -25.53 4.95 -3.85
C HIS A 84 -24.37 4.76 -2.84
N SER A 85 -23.14 5.01 -3.29
CA SER A 85 -21.95 5.06 -2.42
C SER A 85 -21.96 6.32 -1.55
N SER A 86 -21.43 6.24 -0.33
CA SER A 86 -21.14 7.46 0.45
C SER A 86 -19.82 8.07 -0.03
N ILE A 87 -19.68 9.38 0.14
CA ILE A 87 -18.52 10.14 -0.31
C ILE A 87 -17.90 10.85 0.90
N ILE A 88 -16.58 10.77 1.02
CA ILE A 88 -15.81 11.58 1.95
C ILE A 88 -14.89 12.50 1.16
N GLU A 89 -14.99 13.79 1.43
CA GLU A 89 -14.14 14.83 0.85
C GLU A 89 -13.23 15.40 1.93
N LEU A 90 -11.93 15.46 1.65
CA LEU A 90 -10.92 16.07 2.51
C LEU A 90 -10.17 17.15 1.74
N ASN A 91 -10.07 18.34 2.31
CA ASN A 91 -9.15 19.37 1.83
C ASN A 91 -7.97 19.47 2.79
N ILE A 92 -6.78 19.14 2.30
CA ILE A 92 -5.58 19.04 3.12
C ILE A 92 -4.41 19.83 2.53
N LYS A 93 -3.41 20.11 3.38
CA LYS A 93 -2.04 20.42 2.98
C LYS A 93 -1.13 19.32 3.49
N ALA A 94 -0.37 18.70 2.61
CA ALA A 94 0.67 17.73 2.96
C ALA A 94 2.04 18.40 2.83
N PHE A 95 2.81 18.40 3.91
CA PHE A 95 4.15 18.99 3.97
C PHE A 95 5.21 17.92 3.73
N ASN A 96 6.38 18.31 3.23
CA ASN A 96 7.53 17.41 3.25
C ASN A 96 8.05 17.23 4.69
N LYS A 97 8.95 16.27 4.90
CA LYS A 97 9.49 15.95 6.24
C LYS A 97 10.16 17.14 6.93
N THR A 98 10.76 18.05 6.16
CA THR A 98 11.42 19.27 6.66
C THR A 98 10.47 20.46 6.83
N LEU A 99 9.18 20.30 6.49
CA LEU A 99 8.15 21.35 6.51
C LEU A 99 8.45 22.57 5.64
N SER A 100 9.41 22.47 4.72
CA SER A 100 9.85 23.56 3.85
C SER A 100 9.02 23.69 2.57
N SER A 101 8.30 22.64 2.18
CA SER A 101 7.42 22.64 1.02
C SER A 101 6.14 21.87 1.30
N TYR A 102 5.09 22.14 0.52
CA TYR A 102 3.80 21.49 0.68
C TYR A 102 3.05 21.33 -0.65
N VAL A 103 2.07 20.43 -0.64
CA VAL A 103 1.08 20.23 -1.70
C VAL A 103 -0.31 20.43 -1.11
N ASN A 104 -1.16 21.22 -1.78
CA ASN A 104 -2.59 21.25 -1.48
C ASN A 104 -3.27 20.09 -2.21
N ALA A 105 -4.11 19.33 -1.51
CA ALA A 105 -4.84 18.24 -2.12
C ALA A 105 -6.32 18.25 -1.70
N LYS A 106 -7.19 17.97 -2.67
CA LYS A 106 -8.57 17.57 -2.44
C LYS A 106 -8.67 16.07 -2.65
N ILE A 107 -8.93 15.32 -1.59
CA ILE A 107 -9.10 13.87 -1.63
C ILE A 107 -10.59 13.57 -1.64
N GLU A 108 -11.04 12.76 -2.61
CA GLU A 108 -12.40 12.24 -2.68
C GLU A 108 -12.37 10.72 -2.56
N ILE A 109 -13.10 10.20 -1.57
CA ILE A 109 -13.19 8.76 -1.31
C ILE A 109 -14.64 8.33 -1.48
N LYS A 110 -14.89 7.54 -2.53
CA LYS A 110 -16.21 7.01 -2.86
C LYS A 110 -16.25 5.51 -2.65
N ARG A 111 -17.00 5.06 -1.63
CA ARG A 111 -17.16 3.63 -1.31
C ARG A 111 -18.53 3.31 -0.78
N TRP A 112 -18.92 2.05 -0.90
CA TRP A 112 -20.07 1.51 -0.20
C TRP A 112 -19.80 1.49 1.30
N ASN A 113 -20.73 2.02 2.10
CA ASN A 113 -20.67 2.02 3.57
C ASN A 113 -19.38 2.61 4.19
N ILE A 114 -18.93 3.75 3.69
CA ILE A 114 -17.79 4.48 4.26
C ILE A 114 -18.23 5.46 5.35
N ASP A 115 -17.40 5.62 6.38
CA ASP A 115 -17.62 6.57 7.46
C ASP A 115 -16.40 7.46 7.75
N PHE A 116 -16.62 8.49 8.55
CA PHE A 116 -15.63 9.49 8.92
C PHE A 116 -14.35 8.92 9.57
N LYS A 117 -14.35 7.68 10.07
CA LYS A 117 -13.16 7.07 10.70
C LYS A 117 -12.04 6.87 9.70
N ILE A 118 -12.37 6.77 8.40
CA ILE A 118 -11.37 6.63 7.34
C ILE A 118 -10.42 7.83 7.27
N ILE A 119 -10.84 9.00 7.76
CA ILE A 119 -10.03 10.22 7.76
C ILE A 119 -8.71 9.99 8.50
N GLY A 120 -8.77 9.31 9.66
CA GLY A 120 -7.56 8.93 10.41
C GLY A 120 -6.64 8.01 9.61
N LYS A 121 -7.21 6.99 8.93
CA LYS A 121 -6.44 6.07 8.08
C LYS A 121 -5.71 6.80 6.94
N VAL A 122 -6.40 7.70 6.24
CA VAL A 122 -5.82 8.51 5.16
C VAL A 122 -4.66 9.35 5.67
N ILE A 123 -4.85 10.04 6.79
CA ILE A 123 -3.81 10.86 7.41
C ILE A 123 -2.60 10.02 7.81
N ASN A 124 -2.84 8.83 8.40
CA ASN A 124 -1.77 7.91 8.77
C ASN A 124 -0.96 7.45 7.56
N PHE A 125 -1.62 7.08 6.46
CA PHE A 125 -0.97 6.68 5.21
C PHE A 125 -0.09 7.78 4.63
N ILE A 126 -0.60 9.01 4.54
CA ILE A 126 0.16 10.16 4.03
C ILE A 126 1.36 10.44 4.94
N ASN A 127 1.16 10.42 6.26
CA ASN A 127 2.23 10.63 7.24
C ASN A 127 3.34 9.57 7.15
N GLN A 128 2.97 8.30 6.94
CA GLN A 128 3.94 7.21 6.75
C GLN A 128 4.75 7.38 5.45
N TYR A 129 4.09 7.77 4.36
CA TYR A 129 4.76 8.07 3.09
C TYR A 129 5.81 9.18 3.24
N ILE A 130 5.43 10.30 3.86
CA ILE A 130 6.31 11.46 4.07
C ILE A 130 7.47 11.10 5.02
N ASN A 131 7.18 10.35 6.08
CA ASN A 131 8.21 9.95 7.04
C ASN A 131 9.31 9.07 6.43
N SER A 132 8.94 8.33 5.37
CA SER A 132 9.84 7.48 4.58
C SER A 132 10.66 8.26 3.55
N GLU A 133 10.69 9.59 3.66
CA GLU A 133 11.55 10.51 2.88
C GLU A 133 11.27 10.49 1.37
N ARG A 134 10.09 10.04 0.97
CA ARG A 134 9.63 10.09 -0.42
C ARG A 134 9.15 11.48 -0.79
N ASP A 135 9.30 11.84 -2.06
CA ASP A 135 8.88 13.15 -2.56
C ASP A 135 7.35 13.28 -2.52
N ILE A 136 6.86 14.26 -1.76
CA ILE A 136 5.45 14.56 -1.59
C ILE A 136 4.72 14.86 -2.91
N LYS A 137 5.47 15.27 -3.94
CA LYS A 137 4.91 15.55 -5.28
C LYS A 137 4.51 14.27 -6.02
N LEU A 138 4.99 13.11 -5.57
CA LEU A 138 4.71 11.81 -6.17
C LEU A 138 3.54 11.08 -5.51
N ILE A 139 2.83 11.72 -4.56
CA ILE A 139 1.64 11.13 -3.94
C ILE A 139 0.45 11.23 -4.91
N ASP A 140 -0.15 10.10 -5.27
CA ASP A 140 -1.43 10.05 -5.95
C ASP A 140 -2.58 10.16 -4.94
N PHE A 141 -3.06 11.39 -4.70
CA PHE A 141 -4.20 11.62 -3.81
C PHE A 141 -5.54 11.03 -4.31
N ASN A 142 -5.64 10.61 -5.57
CA ASN A 142 -6.86 10.00 -6.12
C ASN A 142 -6.91 8.48 -5.88
N CYS A 143 -5.81 7.86 -5.44
CA CYS A 143 -5.74 6.41 -5.23
C CYS A 143 -6.59 5.94 -4.05
N PHE A 144 -6.91 6.82 -3.07
CA PHE A 144 -7.64 6.48 -1.85
C PHE A 144 -9.03 5.88 -2.08
N SER A 145 -9.65 6.10 -3.24
CA SER A 145 -10.90 5.40 -3.58
C SER A 145 -10.69 3.92 -3.93
N LYS A 146 -9.49 3.52 -4.36
CA LYS A 146 -9.16 2.20 -4.93
C LYS A 146 -8.32 1.31 -4.01
N ILE A 147 -7.51 1.90 -3.12
CA ILE A 147 -6.53 1.15 -2.31
C ILE A 147 -7.13 0.64 -1.00
N ASP A 148 -6.76 -0.54 -0.53
CA ASP A 148 -7.11 -0.92 0.83
C ASP A 148 -6.29 -0.09 1.83
N LEU A 149 -6.96 0.54 2.80
CA LEU A 149 -6.31 1.39 3.81
C LEU A 149 -6.00 0.62 5.09
N ASP A 150 -6.30 -0.67 5.11
CA ASP A 150 -5.86 -1.57 6.17
C ASP A 150 -4.50 -2.17 5.81
N LEU A 151 -3.63 -2.29 6.82
CA LEU A 151 -2.35 -2.97 6.67
C LEU A 151 -2.64 -4.42 6.33
N LYS A 152 -2.13 -4.86 5.17
CA LYS A 152 -2.31 -6.25 4.74
C LYS A 152 -1.42 -7.17 5.58
N ASP A 153 -1.96 -8.33 5.92
CA ASP A 153 -1.19 -9.36 6.59
C ASP A 153 -0.35 -10.17 5.57
N LYS A 154 0.42 -11.13 6.07
CA LYS A 154 1.27 -11.97 5.22
C LYS A 154 0.48 -12.91 4.29
N SER A 155 -0.86 -13.02 4.43
CA SER A 155 -1.65 -13.88 3.54
C SER A 155 -1.64 -13.38 2.09
N ILE A 156 -1.44 -12.07 1.87
CA ILE A 156 -1.31 -11.52 0.51
C ILE A 156 -0.10 -12.09 -0.23
N ILE A 157 0.98 -12.43 0.48
CA ILE A 157 2.19 -13.04 -0.09
C ILE A 157 1.84 -14.41 -0.68
N ILE A 158 1.11 -15.22 0.09
CA ILE A 158 0.69 -16.56 -0.31
C ILE A 158 -0.14 -16.47 -1.59
N SER A 159 -1.18 -15.64 -1.58
CA SER A 159 -2.05 -15.43 -2.74
C SER A 159 -1.28 -14.93 -3.98
N ALA A 160 -0.33 -14.00 -3.80
CA ALA A 160 0.47 -13.45 -4.89
C ALA A 160 1.44 -14.47 -5.49
N ILE A 161 2.01 -15.36 -4.67
CA ILE A 161 2.93 -16.40 -5.14
C ILE A 161 2.16 -17.56 -5.78
N ASP A 162 1.03 -17.96 -5.19
CA ASP A 162 0.22 -19.06 -5.70
C ASP A 162 -0.37 -18.73 -7.08
N SER A 163 -0.64 -17.45 -7.37
CA SER A 163 -1.09 -17.00 -8.69
C SER A 163 -0.01 -17.00 -9.77
N LEU A 164 1.27 -17.11 -9.42
CA LEU A 164 2.36 -17.16 -10.40
C LEU A 164 2.29 -18.46 -11.21
N GLU A 165 2.55 -18.35 -12.50
CA GLU A 165 2.68 -19.52 -13.38
C GLU A 165 4.15 -19.70 -13.73
N PHE A 166 4.69 -20.89 -13.47
CA PHE A 166 6.07 -21.25 -13.81
C PHE A 166 6.07 -22.22 -14.99
N VAL A 167 6.89 -21.93 -16.00
CA VAL A 167 7.16 -22.86 -17.10
C VAL A 167 8.66 -23.07 -17.20
N PHE A 168 9.10 -24.31 -16.99
CA PHE A 168 10.53 -24.65 -16.96
C PHE A 168 11.01 -25.19 -18.30
N PHE A 169 12.25 -24.87 -18.64
CA PHE A 169 12.91 -25.32 -19.84
C PHE A 169 14.35 -25.73 -19.55
N ASP A 170 14.77 -26.82 -20.19
CA ASP A 170 16.18 -27.16 -20.34
C ASP A 170 16.73 -26.50 -21.59
N ASN A 171 17.91 -25.91 -21.50
CA ASN A 171 18.52 -25.20 -22.60
C ASN A 171 20.02 -25.51 -22.69
N SER A 172 20.59 -25.39 -23.89
CA SER A 172 22.02 -25.57 -24.08
C SER A 172 22.55 -24.81 -25.28
N ILE A 173 23.86 -24.56 -25.30
CA ILE A 173 24.53 -23.94 -26.44
C ILE A 173 25.82 -24.68 -26.79
N ASN A 174 26.03 -24.88 -28.09
CA ASN A 174 27.26 -25.44 -28.62
C ASN A 174 28.33 -24.37 -28.77
N ARG A 175 29.56 -24.67 -28.35
CA ARG A 175 30.73 -23.83 -28.65
C ARG A 175 31.78 -24.67 -29.37
N VAL A 176 32.03 -24.35 -30.64
CA VAL A 176 33.05 -25.04 -31.45
C VAL A 176 34.41 -24.99 -30.75
N GLY A 177 34.99 -26.17 -30.49
CA GLY A 177 36.30 -26.31 -29.83
C GLY A 177 36.31 -26.07 -28.32
N LYS A 178 35.14 -26.03 -27.65
CA LYS A 178 35.01 -25.89 -26.19
C LYS A 178 33.91 -26.81 -25.66
N ASP A 179 33.83 -26.92 -24.34
CA ASP A 179 32.69 -27.58 -23.68
C ASP A 179 31.39 -26.80 -23.93
N ASN A 180 30.29 -27.55 -24.01
CA ASN A 180 28.96 -27.01 -24.17
C ASN A 180 28.39 -26.60 -22.83
N PHE A 181 27.53 -25.57 -22.84
CA PHE A 181 26.86 -25.11 -21.62
C PHE A 181 25.41 -25.58 -21.59
N PHE A 182 24.96 -25.96 -20.40
CA PHE A 182 23.61 -26.42 -20.11
C PHE A 182 23.04 -25.58 -18.97
N TRP A 183 21.76 -25.22 -19.06
CA TRP A 183 21.10 -24.54 -17.95
C TRP A 183 19.60 -24.81 -17.92
N ILE A 184 19.04 -24.64 -16.73
CA ILE A 184 17.60 -24.60 -16.52
C ILE A 184 17.17 -23.14 -16.49
N GLU A 185 16.14 -22.82 -17.27
CA GLU A 185 15.46 -21.54 -17.21
C GLU A 185 13.98 -21.72 -16.85
N ALA A 186 13.39 -20.73 -16.18
CA ALA A 186 11.96 -20.68 -15.96
C ALA A 186 11.37 -19.35 -16.41
N GLU A 187 10.27 -19.43 -17.15
CA GLU A 187 9.40 -18.28 -17.39
C GLU A 187 8.40 -18.18 -16.25
N ILE A 188 8.32 -16.99 -15.64
CA ILE A 188 7.35 -16.67 -14.60
C ILE A 188 6.36 -15.66 -15.16
N ARG A 189 5.08 -16.03 -15.12
CA ARG A 189 3.95 -15.21 -15.60
C ARG A 189 3.01 -14.85 -14.46
N ASN A 190 2.01 -14.03 -14.75
CA ASN A 190 1.01 -13.52 -13.80
C ASN A 190 1.62 -12.79 -12.59
N MET A 191 2.67 -11.99 -12.84
CA MET A 191 3.28 -11.16 -11.80
C MET A 191 2.26 -10.19 -11.21
N PRO A 192 2.26 -9.95 -9.88
CA PRO A 192 1.32 -9.05 -9.25
C PRO A 192 1.45 -7.62 -9.81
N GLU A 193 0.32 -6.92 -9.86
CA GLU A 193 0.27 -5.48 -10.20
C GLU A 193 0.87 -4.60 -9.09
N ASP A 194 0.83 -5.08 -7.86
CA ASP A 194 1.43 -4.42 -6.71
C ASP A 194 2.96 -4.36 -6.90
N ARG A 195 3.48 -3.13 -7.02
CA ARG A 195 4.90 -2.86 -7.29
C ARG A 195 5.81 -3.37 -6.19
N TYR A 196 5.37 -3.26 -4.93
CA TYR A 196 6.13 -3.75 -3.79
C TYR A 196 6.28 -5.27 -3.87
N LEU A 197 5.17 -5.98 -4.06
CA LEU A 197 5.18 -7.44 -4.17
C LEU A 197 6.01 -7.90 -5.38
N ARG A 198 5.86 -7.24 -6.54
CA ARG A 198 6.66 -7.56 -7.73
C ARG A 198 8.15 -7.36 -7.48
N LYS A 199 8.55 -6.22 -6.88
CA LYS A 199 9.94 -5.94 -6.55
C LYS A 199 10.50 -6.99 -5.59
N LEU A 200 9.71 -7.38 -4.59
CA LEU A 200 10.10 -8.38 -3.61
C LEU A 200 10.27 -9.76 -4.26
N ILE A 201 9.33 -10.19 -5.11
CA ILE A 201 9.45 -11.44 -5.88
C ILE A 201 10.73 -11.45 -6.72
N ILE A 202 10.97 -10.40 -7.51
CA ILE A 202 12.17 -10.30 -8.37
C ILE A 202 13.46 -10.32 -7.55
N SER A 203 13.50 -9.59 -6.42
CA SER A 203 14.66 -9.56 -5.53
C SER A 203 14.95 -10.93 -4.94
N ASN A 204 13.92 -11.64 -4.47
CA ASN A 204 14.07 -12.96 -3.89
C ASN A 204 14.49 -14.00 -4.94
N LEU A 205 13.91 -13.95 -6.14
CA LEU A 205 14.34 -14.78 -7.27
C LEU A 205 15.80 -14.52 -7.64
N ALA A 206 16.26 -13.27 -7.64
CA ALA A 206 17.63 -12.92 -7.97
C ALA A 206 18.66 -13.48 -6.97
N ASN A 207 18.26 -13.72 -5.73
CA ASN A 207 19.11 -14.35 -4.71
C ASN A 207 19.20 -15.88 -4.89
N GLN A 208 18.26 -16.49 -5.60
CA GLN A 208 18.15 -17.95 -5.74
C GLN A 208 18.60 -18.48 -7.11
N CYS A 209 18.98 -17.60 -8.03
CA CYS A 209 19.31 -18.00 -9.40
C CYS A 209 20.52 -17.23 -9.94
N THR A 210 21.13 -17.75 -11.01
CA THR A 210 22.28 -17.12 -11.67
C THR A 210 21.91 -15.81 -12.36
N ARG A 211 20.70 -15.70 -12.92
CA ARG A 211 20.26 -14.50 -13.64
C ARG A 211 18.74 -14.36 -13.64
N VAL A 212 18.27 -13.12 -13.42
CA VAL A 212 16.87 -12.71 -13.60
C VAL A 212 16.79 -11.63 -14.68
N GLU A 213 15.87 -11.79 -15.61
CA GLU A 213 15.55 -10.78 -16.62
C GLU A 213 14.05 -10.45 -16.58
N THR A 214 13.69 -9.18 -16.47
CA THR A 214 12.29 -8.75 -16.56
C THR A 214 11.83 -8.74 -18.01
N LYS A 215 10.66 -9.33 -18.26
CA LYS A 215 10.05 -9.45 -19.60
C LYS A 215 8.65 -8.86 -19.57
N GLU A 216 8.07 -8.59 -20.75
CA GLU A 216 6.68 -8.09 -20.85
C GLU A 216 5.68 -9.04 -20.18
N TYR A 217 5.90 -10.35 -20.28
CA TYR A 217 5.05 -11.37 -19.68
C TYR A 217 5.32 -11.63 -18.18
N GLY A 218 6.37 -11.02 -17.60
CA GLY A 218 6.77 -11.26 -16.21
C GLY A 218 8.29 -11.30 -16.04
N ALA A 219 8.85 -12.50 -15.85
CA ALA A 219 10.30 -12.68 -15.68
C ALA A 219 10.81 -13.97 -16.33
N LEU A 220 12.07 -13.93 -16.74
CA LEU A 220 12.85 -15.10 -17.15
C LEU A 220 13.99 -15.29 -16.15
N ILE A 221 14.08 -16.45 -15.52
CA ILE A 221 15.12 -16.79 -14.54
C ILE A 221 15.98 -17.95 -15.02
N VAL A 222 17.26 -17.94 -14.65
CA VAL A 222 18.25 -18.97 -14.99
C VAL A 222 18.88 -19.50 -13.70
N PHE A 223 18.68 -20.77 -13.37
CA PHE A 223 19.11 -21.35 -12.09
C PHE A 223 20.58 -21.77 -12.13
N ASP A 224 20.86 -22.85 -12.85
CA ASP A 224 22.14 -23.53 -12.84
C ASP A 224 22.80 -23.48 -14.21
N ILE A 225 24.11 -23.25 -14.26
CA ILE A 225 24.89 -23.28 -15.50
C ILE A 225 25.96 -24.35 -15.34
N GLU A 226 25.87 -25.41 -16.14
CA GLU A 226 26.83 -26.50 -16.19
C GLU A 226 27.60 -26.50 -17.50
N SER A 227 28.80 -27.09 -17.50
CA SER A 227 29.62 -27.28 -18.70
C SER A 227 30.04 -28.73 -18.85
N ALA A 228 29.82 -29.31 -20.02
CA ALA A 228 30.24 -30.68 -20.32
C ALA A 228 30.51 -30.91 -21.82
N TYR A 229 31.37 -31.88 -22.12
CA TYR A 229 31.64 -32.33 -23.48
C TYR A 229 30.58 -33.33 -23.97
N THR A 230 29.37 -32.84 -24.25
CA THR A 230 28.26 -33.65 -24.79
C THR A 230 27.45 -32.86 -25.82
N ALA A 231 26.62 -33.53 -26.63
CA ALA A 231 25.83 -32.89 -27.68
C ALA A 231 24.85 -31.85 -27.10
N SER A 232 24.83 -30.66 -27.71
CA SER A 232 23.85 -29.61 -27.38
C SER A 232 22.47 -29.95 -27.94
N TYR A 233 21.44 -29.52 -27.23
CA TYR A 233 20.04 -29.53 -27.64
C TYR A 233 19.44 -28.12 -27.62
N ILE A 234 18.45 -27.90 -28.49
CA ILE A 234 17.62 -26.69 -28.48
C ILE A 234 16.76 -26.69 -27.21
N ARG A 235 16.40 -25.50 -26.71
CA ARG A 235 15.43 -25.27 -25.64
C ARG A 235 14.26 -26.26 -25.70
N ARG A 236 14.02 -26.99 -24.60
CA ARG A 236 12.92 -27.96 -24.46
C ARG A 236 12.17 -27.70 -23.17
N MET A 237 10.84 -27.78 -23.22
CA MET A 237 10.00 -27.65 -22.04
C MET A 237 10.12 -28.90 -21.15
N ILE A 238 10.16 -28.70 -19.84
CA ILE A 238 10.14 -29.79 -18.86
C ILE A 238 8.68 -30.10 -18.52
N GLU A 239 8.14 -31.19 -19.06
CA GLU A 239 6.70 -31.54 -18.98
C GLU A 239 6.23 -31.84 -17.55
N GLU A 240 7.08 -32.45 -16.70
CA GLU A 240 6.75 -32.82 -15.31
C GLU A 240 7.41 -31.88 -14.27
N SER A 241 7.27 -30.57 -14.47
CA SER A 241 7.93 -29.57 -13.62
C SER A 241 7.18 -29.20 -12.33
N THR A 242 6.08 -29.88 -11.99
CA THR A 242 5.25 -29.56 -10.80
C THR A 242 6.04 -29.56 -9.48
N ALA A 243 7.00 -30.48 -9.33
CA ALA A 243 7.85 -30.52 -8.14
C ALA A 243 8.81 -29.31 -8.08
N LEU A 244 9.35 -28.88 -9.23
CA LEU A 244 10.21 -27.71 -9.34
C LEU A 244 9.43 -26.42 -9.06
N GLU A 245 8.23 -26.31 -9.63
CA GLU A 245 7.33 -25.18 -9.37
C GLU A 245 6.99 -25.07 -7.89
N LYS A 246 6.56 -26.18 -7.27
CA LYS A 246 6.21 -26.18 -5.85
C LYS A 246 7.40 -25.77 -4.98
N LYS A 247 8.59 -26.32 -5.26
CA LYS A 247 9.82 -25.95 -4.55
C LYS A 247 10.14 -24.46 -4.70
N ALA A 248 10.05 -23.90 -5.91
CA ALA A 248 10.29 -22.49 -6.16
C ALA A 248 9.28 -21.59 -5.41
N LYS A 249 8.00 -21.94 -5.46
CA LYS A 249 6.94 -21.21 -4.74
C LYS A 249 7.12 -21.27 -3.22
N ASP A 250 7.46 -22.44 -2.67
CA ASP A 250 7.64 -22.60 -1.22
C ASP A 250 8.86 -21.81 -0.71
N LEU A 251 9.96 -21.78 -1.47
CA LEU A 251 11.12 -20.93 -1.16
C LEU A 251 10.77 -19.45 -1.20
N LEU A 252 10.07 -18.99 -2.24
CA LEU A 252 9.62 -17.60 -2.33
C LEU A 252 8.72 -17.21 -1.16
N LYS A 253 7.80 -18.09 -0.74
CA LYS A 253 6.92 -17.82 0.40
C LYS A 253 7.73 -17.60 1.67
N LEU A 254 8.74 -18.43 1.91
CA LEU A 254 9.57 -18.35 3.11
C LEU A 254 10.38 -17.06 3.12
N ASP A 255 11.08 -16.75 2.03
CA ASP A 255 11.96 -15.58 1.99
C ASP A 255 11.15 -14.27 2.00
N MET A 256 10.07 -14.21 1.21
CA MET A 256 9.18 -13.04 1.22
C MET A 256 8.49 -12.85 2.57
N ALA A 257 8.16 -13.93 3.29
CA ALA A 257 7.56 -13.80 4.62
C ALA A 257 8.53 -13.18 5.65
N ILE A 258 9.84 -13.31 5.46
CA ILE A 258 10.85 -12.67 6.28
C ILE A 258 10.97 -11.19 5.92
N GLU A 259 11.04 -10.87 4.62
CA GLU A 259 11.29 -9.50 4.13
C GLU A 259 10.04 -8.61 4.05
N TYR A 260 8.84 -9.19 4.09
CA TYR A 260 7.60 -8.43 3.91
C TYR A 260 7.39 -7.37 5.00
N ASN A 261 7.30 -6.13 4.55
CA ASN A 261 6.97 -4.98 5.37
C ASN A 261 5.61 -4.41 4.90
N PRO A 262 4.54 -4.57 5.71
CA PRO A 262 3.21 -4.08 5.33
C PRO A 262 3.15 -2.55 5.20
N VAL A 263 3.97 -1.81 5.95
CA VAL A 263 4.03 -0.35 5.87
C VAL A 263 4.63 0.08 4.53
N GLU A 264 5.73 -0.54 4.12
CA GLU A 264 6.37 -0.23 2.84
C GLU A 264 5.46 -0.60 1.66
N GLN A 265 4.73 -1.72 1.78
CA GLN A 265 3.74 -2.12 0.80
C GLN A 265 2.61 -1.10 0.65
N SER A 266 2.08 -0.59 1.77
CA SER A 266 1.09 0.49 1.77
C SER A 266 1.63 1.80 1.19
N ILE A 267 2.90 2.14 1.43
CA ILE A 267 3.54 3.34 0.89
C ILE A 267 3.66 3.28 -0.63
N GLU A 268 4.05 2.13 -1.18
CA GLU A 268 4.18 1.93 -2.64
C GLU A 268 2.84 2.08 -3.37
N GLN A 269 1.71 1.85 -2.69
CA GLN A 269 0.38 2.05 -3.29
C GLN A 269 -0.01 3.52 -3.45
N LEU A 270 0.64 4.44 -2.71
CA LEU A 270 0.38 5.88 -2.78
C LEU A 270 1.20 6.59 -3.85
N ALA A 271 2.26 5.96 -4.38
CA ALA A 271 3.11 6.58 -5.37
C ALA A 271 2.42 6.61 -6.75
N ILE A 272 2.53 7.73 -7.48
CA ILE A 272 2.13 7.82 -8.88
C ILE A 272 2.87 6.73 -9.67
N LYS A 273 2.10 5.98 -10.48
CA LYS A 273 2.59 4.91 -11.36
C LYS A 273 3.34 5.45 -12.57
#